data_AF-Q3SUU4-F1
#
_entry.id   AF-Q3SUU4-F1
#
_cell.length_a   1.000
_cell.length_b   1.000
_cell.length_c   1.000
_cell.angle_alpha   90.00
_cell.angle_beta   90.00
_cell.angle_gamma   90.00
#
_symmetry.space_group_name_H-M   'P 1'
#
loop_
_entity.id
_entity.type
_entity.pdbx_description
1 polymer ?
#
loop_
_entity_poly.entity_id
_entity_poly.type
_entity_poly.pdbx_seq_one_letter_code
_entity_poly.pdbx_strand_id
1 'polypeptide(L)'
;MIDALADIDRWADGKEAAVAEELSAGIGIPAPVLEIALKRQTYGIRPLDDKVVASQQSIADTFHALGLLPKPLVVSSIVRKAGL
;
A
#
# COMPACT_ATOMS: atom_id res chain seq x y z
N MET A 1 13.03 -1.17 10.49
CA MET A 1 11.86 -0.27 10.34
C MET A 1 10.79 -0.91 9.47
N ILE A 2 11.10 -1.36 8.24
CA ILE A 2 10.12 -2.08 7.40
C ILE A 2 9.64 -3.38 8.05
N ASP A 3 10.52 -4.10 8.75
CA ASP A 3 10.13 -5.37 9.42
C ASP A 3 9.07 -5.15 10.51
N ALA A 4 9.22 -4.11 11.32
CA ALA A 4 8.23 -3.76 12.35
C ALA A 4 6.87 -3.40 11.74
N LEU A 5 6.85 -2.73 10.58
CA LEU A 5 5.61 -2.48 9.85
C LEU A 5 5.00 -3.79 9.33
N ALA A 6 5.83 -4.70 8.80
CA ALA A 6 5.37 -6.00 8.34
C ALA A 6 4.81 -6.86 9.50
N ASP A 7 5.35 -6.73 10.71
CA ASP A 7 4.84 -7.44 11.90
C ASP A 7 3.44 -6.94 12.29
N ILE A 8 3.25 -5.61 12.31
CA ILE A 8 1.95 -4.99 12.60
C ILE A 8 0.93 -5.34 11.51
N ASP A 9 1.34 -5.28 10.25
CA ASP A 9 0.51 -5.61 9.09
C ASP A 9 0.04 -7.08 9.13
N ARG A 10 0.91 -8.03 9.48
CA ARG A 10 0.52 -9.43 9.71
C ARG A 10 -0.40 -9.62 10.91
N TRP A 11 -0.26 -8.80 11.95
CA TRP A 11 -1.19 -8.84 13.07
C TRP A 11 -2.58 -8.31 12.67
N ALA A 12 -2.65 -7.29 11.80
CA ALA A 12 -3.88 -6.66 11.38
C ALA A 12 -4.73 -7.53 10.46
N ASP A 13 -4.10 -8.42 9.69
CA ASP A 13 -4.77 -9.38 8.81
C ASP A 13 -5.76 -10.27 9.57
N GLY A 14 -7.05 -10.17 9.24
CA GLY A 14 -8.14 -10.88 9.93
C GLY A 14 -8.52 -10.31 11.31
N LYS A 15 -8.01 -9.13 11.68
CA LYS A 15 -8.34 -8.43 12.94
C LYS A 15 -9.00 -7.08 12.71
N GLU A 16 -9.83 -6.97 11.67
CA GLU A 16 -10.39 -5.70 11.21
C GLU A 16 -11.18 -4.97 12.30
N ALA A 17 -11.90 -5.70 13.15
CA ALA A 17 -12.64 -5.11 14.27
C ALA A 17 -11.69 -4.47 15.30
N ALA A 18 -10.61 -5.15 15.68
CA ALA A 18 -9.64 -4.61 16.63
C ALA A 18 -8.88 -3.40 16.04
N VAL A 19 -8.53 -3.47 14.75
CA VAL A 19 -7.90 -2.36 14.03
C VAL A 19 -8.87 -1.17 13.92
N ALA A 20 -10.16 -1.41 13.68
CA ALA A 20 -11.17 -0.36 13.59
C ALA A 20 -11.34 0.39 14.93
N GLU A 21 -11.41 -0.33 16.04
CA GLU A 21 -11.50 0.27 17.37
C GLU A 21 -10.29 1.16 17.68
N GLU A 22 -9.07 0.67 17.39
CA GLU A 22 -7.84 1.43 17.62
C GLU A 22 -7.79 2.73 16.79
N LEU A 23 -8.22 2.67 15.52
CA LEU A 23 -8.05 3.77 14.58
C LEU A 23 -9.23 4.75 14.55
N SER A 24 -10.42 4.35 15.01
CA SER A 24 -11.68 5.11 14.87
C SER A 24 -11.55 6.56 15.36
N ALA A 25 -10.95 6.78 16.53
CA ALA A 25 -10.81 8.12 17.10
C ALA A 25 -9.84 9.01 16.31
N GLY A 26 -8.73 8.44 15.81
CA GLY A 26 -7.72 9.19 15.04
C GLY A 26 -8.17 9.50 13.61
N ILE A 27 -8.92 8.58 12.99
CA ILE A 27 -9.42 8.73 11.62
C ILE A 27 -10.73 9.56 11.60
N GLY A 28 -11.48 9.58 12.70
CA GLY A 28 -12.77 10.28 12.78
C GLY A 28 -13.92 9.54 12.07
N ILE A 29 -13.76 8.25 11.82
CA ILE A 29 -14.78 7.36 11.23
C ILE A 29 -15.21 6.35 12.30
N PRO A 30 -16.52 6.17 12.59
CA PRO A 30 -16.98 5.20 13.57
C PRO A 30 -16.45 3.78 13.28
N ALA A 31 -16.00 3.08 14.32
CA ALA A 31 -15.43 1.74 14.20
C ALA A 31 -16.25 0.76 13.33
N PRO A 32 -17.60 0.68 13.44
CA PRO A 32 -18.39 -0.22 12.58
C PRO A 32 -18.29 0.12 11.08
N VAL A 33 -18.11 1.38 10.73
CA VAL A 33 -17.94 1.84 9.33
C VAL A 33 -16.51 1.55 8.86
N LEU A 34 -15.53 1.80 9.72
CA LEU A 34 -14.13 1.59 9.42
C LEU A 34 -13.82 0.09 9.25
N GLU A 35 -14.41 -0.79 10.06
CA GLU A 35 -14.29 -2.24 9.92
C GLU A 35 -14.70 -2.73 8.53
N ILE A 36 -15.80 -2.20 7.97
CA ILE A 36 -16.24 -2.54 6.61
C ILE A 36 -15.18 -2.15 5.57
N ALA A 37 -14.54 -1.00 5.74
CA ALA A 37 -13.48 -0.57 4.84
C ALA A 37 -12.22 -1.44 4.98
N LEU A 38 -11.85 -1.81 6.21
CA LEU A 38 -10.70 -2.66 6.51
C LEU A 38 -10.88 -4.07 5.94
N LYS A 39 -12.10 -4.64 5.99
CA LYS A 39 -12.42 -5.94 5.36
C LYS A 39 -12.25 -5.97 3.84
N ARG A 40 -12.23 -4.81 3.17
CA ARG A 40 -11.97 -4.71 1.72
C ARG A 40 -10.50 -4.48 1.40
N GLN A 41 -9.69 -4.13 2.39
CA GLN A 41 -8.27 -3.93 2.20
C GLN A 41 -7.54 -5.28 2.15
N THR A 42 -6.31 -5.25 1.63
CA THR A 42 -5.42 -6.40 1.60
C THR A 42 -4.17 -6.04 2.37
N TYR A 43 -3.73 -6.95 3.22
CA TYR A 43 -2.50 -6.86 3.99
C TYR A 43 -1.37 -7.65 3.28
N GLY A 44 -0.13 -7.44 3.68
CA GLY A 44 1.04 -8.19 3.20
C GLY A 44 2.15 -7.30 2.68
N ILE A 45 2.77 -6.49 3.54
CA ILE A 45 3.97 -5.74 3.20
C ILE A 45 5.07 -6.70 2.74
N ARG A 46 5.59 -6.48 1.53
CA ARG A 46 6.63 -7.31 0.91
C ARG A 46 7.55 -6.47 0.01
N PRO A 47 8.78 -6.93 -0.26
CA PRO A 47 9.66 -6.28 -1.23
C PRO A 47 9.03 -6.20 -2.63
N LEU A 48 9.40 -5.15 -3.37
CA LEU A 48 9.00 -5.00 -4.77
C LEU A 48 9.79 -6.00 -5.63
N ASP A 49 9.07 -6.89 -6.30
CA ASP A 49 9.64 -7.80 -7.30
C ASP A 49 9.51 -7.23 -8.72
N ASP A 50 10.16 -7.87 -9.70
CA ASP A 50 10.16 -7.42 -11.09
C ASP A 50 8.75 -7.32 -11.69
N LYS A 51 7.80 -8.16 -11.25
CA LYS A 51 6.41 -8.12 -11.74
C LYS A 51 5.70 -6.88 -11.20
N VAL A 52 5.90 -6.54 -9.93
CA VAL A 52 5.35 -5.32 -9.34
C VAL A 52 5.96 -4.09 -10.01
N VAL A 53 7.27 -4.08 -10.25
CA VAL A 53 7.95 -2.98 -10.95
C VAL A 53 7.39 -2.80 -12.37
N ALA A 54 7.20 -3.88 -13.12
CA ALA A 54 6.61 -3.84 -14.45
C ALA A 54 5.15 -3.32 -14.43
N SER A 55 4.36 -3.76 -13.45
CA SER A 55 2.98 -3.28 -13.28
C SER A 55 2.94 -1.77 -12.99
N GLN A 56 3.81 -1.28 -12.11
CA GLN A 56 3.91 0.15 -11.82
C GLN A 56 4.40 0.95 -13.02
N GLN A 57 5.30 0.39 -13.83
CA GLN A 57 5.73 1.02 -15.09
C GLN A 57 4.54 1.18 -16.05
N SER A 58 3.70 0.15 -16.21
CA SER A 58 2.51 0.22 -17.05
C SER A 58 1.52 1.30 -16.59
N ILE A 59 1.38 1.51 -15.28
CA ILE A 59 0.54 2.58 -14.72
C ILE A 59 1.15 3.95 -15.05
N ALA A 60 2.47 4.12 -14.84
CA ALA A 60 3.17 5.36 -15.16
C ALA A 60 3.06 5.74 -16.64
N ASP A 61 3.22 4.75 -17.53
CA ASP A 61 3.09 4.93 -18.98
C ASP A 61 1.67 5.36 -19.35
N THR A 62 0.65 4.75 -18.73
CA THR A 62 -0.76 5.10 -18.92
C THR A 62 -1.03 6.55 -18.49
N PHE A 63 -0.53 6.94 -17.33
CA PHE A 63 -0.72 8.31 -16.82
C PHE A 63 -0.03 9.34 -17.73
N HIS A 64 1.15 9.04 -18.24
CA HIS A 64 1.83 9.91 -19.20
C HIS A 64 1.08 10.00 -20.54
N ALA A 65 0.60 8.87 -21.07
CA ALA A 65 -0.19 8.85 -22.30
C ALA A 65 -1.50 9.66 -22.19
N LEU A 66 -2.11 9.68 -21.00
CA LEU A 66 -3.30 10.47 -20.70
C LEU A 66 -2.99 11.95 -20.36
N GLY A 67 -1.71 12.35 -20.34
CA GLY A 67 -1.29 13.71 -19.96
C GLY A 67 -1.41 14.03 -18.47
N LEU A 68 -1.66 13.02 -17.62
CA LEU A 68 -1.74 13.15 -16.16
C LEU A 68 -0.36 13.22 -15.50
N LEU A 69 0.68 12.76 -16.21
CA LEU A 69 2.08 13.00 -15.85
C LEU A 69 2.74 13.87 -16.92
N PRO A 70 3.43 14.97 -16.55
CA PRO A 70 4.03 15.89 -17.51
C PRO A 70 5.32 15.35 -18.15
N LYS A 71 5.90 14.27 -17.60
CA LYS A 71 7.13 13.64 -18.09
C LYS A 71 7.03 12.12 -17.92
N PRO A 72 7.66 11.33 -18.80
CA PRO A 72 7.76 9.89 -18.61
C PRO A 72 8.61 9.56 -17.38
N LEU A 73 8.33 8.42 -16.74
CA LEU A 73 9.04 7.94 -15.56
C LEU A 73 9.56 6.53 -15.79
N VAL A 74 10.75 6.22 -15.29
CA VAL A 74 11.34 4.88 -15.32
C VAL A 74 11.33 4.31 -13.90
N VAL A 75 10.35 3.46 -13.59
CA VAL A 75 10.09 2.97 -12.23
C VAL A 75 11.30 2.20 -11.68
N SER A 76 11.94 1.37 -12.48
CA SER A 76 13.11 0.60 -12.05
C SER A 76 14.29 1.47 -11.58
N SER A 77 14.38 2.72 -12.04
CA SER A 77 15.46 3.64 -11.65
C SER A 77 15.29 4.24 -10.25
N ILE A 78 14.08 4.16 -9.69
CA ILE A 78 13.74 4.72 -8.36
C ILE A 78 13.45 3.66 -7.30
N VAL A 79 13.40 2.37 -7.69
CA VAL A 79 13.23 1.26 -6.75
C VAL A 79 14.49 1.12 -5.91
N ARG A 80 14.36 1.30 -4.59
CA ARG A 80 15.46 1.03 -3.65
C ARG A 80 15.74 -0.47 -3.65
N LYS A 81 16.99 -0.84 -3.96
CA LYS A 81 17.47 -2.21 -3.75
C LYS A 81 17.54 -2.47 -2.25
N ALA A 82 16.90 -3.53 -1.78
CA ALA A 82 17.02 -3.96 -0.39
C ALA A 82 18.49 -4.33 -0.11
N GLY A 83 19.10 -3.75 0.92
CA GLY A 83 20.48 -4.06 1.35
C GLY A 83 21.55 -2.96 1.19
N LEU A 84 21.17 -1.70 0.94
CA LEU A 84 22.03 -0.52 1.20
C LEU A 84 21.56 0.22 2.44
#